data_AF-A0A386HQ92-F1
#
_entry.id   AF-A0A386HQ92-F1
#
_cell.length_a   1.000
_cell.length_b   1.000
_cell.length_c   1.000
_cell.angle_alpha   90.00
_cell.angle_beta   90.00
_cell.angle_gamma   90.00
#
_symmetry.space_group_name_H-M   'P 1'
#
loop_
_entity.id
_entity.type
_entity.pdbx_description
1 polymer ?
#
loop_
_entity_poly.entity_id
_entity_poly.type
_entity_poly.pdbx_seq_one_letter_code
_entity_poly.pdbx_strand_id
1 'polypeptide(L)'
;MKNQYKVNGYNITTDAQFQNKRYGVTPELEKMFESLYVAIQDKNNKRIIGELTQLIVQYPTVPILKNYLSVAYNVQGKKEKAIEVNQWILVEHPGYLFGLINRANYFIDKKEFNKVPQIIGEAMEIKALYPDRDLFHLSEVTSFYKLAIRYYAAIENLELAENRFEILYEIAPDHHDTEEAESFLFQLRMKNAAARIEEERKQKISTIAMKLTPKLQTRVAPTFNHTEIQDLYHFGIAISHEKLKGIFALPRVSLVEDLEKILEDAVERYDYFDALGWQEETHSFVLHALFLLKELNAAESLPKIISFLKYDDELVEFWLGDHITVTLWQCFYGLGFNNTAILKDFLLQPGVNTYCKSAISEAFCQMVVRHSEKRDELLTVFSEVFTVFSKASLEDNLIPDFDTGTPRNNTLSNVIIY
;
A
#
# COMPACT_ATOMS: atom_id res chain seq x y z
N MET A 1 1.80 -38.73 -12.24
CA MET A 1 1.94 -37.31 -12.66
C MET A 1 3.21 -37.19 -13.47
N LYS A 2 3.29 -36.32 -14.48
CA LYS A 2 4.52 -36.15 -15.26
C LYS A 2 5.59 -35.55 -14.33
N ASN A 3 6.54 -36.37 -13.88
CA ASN A 3 7.62 -35.96 -12.96
C ASN A 3 8.66 -35.01 -13.60
N GLN A 4 8.41 -34.59 -14.85
CA GLN A 4 9.26 -33.70 -15.62
C GLN A 4 8.43 -32.80 -16.52
N TYR A 5 8.79 -31.52 -16.59
CA TYR A 5 8.24 -30.53 -17.52
C TYR A 5 9.33 -29.58 -18.01
N LYS A 6 9.12 -28.93 -19.16
CA LYS A 6 10.13 -28.10 -19.83
C LYS A 6 9.77 -26.62 -19.71
N VAL A 7 10.71 -25.81 -19.24
CA VAL A 7 10.60 -24.35 -19.16
C VAL A 7 11.93 -23.74 -19.59
N ASN A 8 11.90 -22.67 -20.38
CA ASN A 8 13.10 -21.89 -20.78
C ASN A 8 14.30 -22.72 -21.30
N GLY A 9 14.03 -23.76 -22.07
CA GLY A 9 15.07 -24.56 -22.73
C GLY A 9 15.70 -25.66 -21.87
N TYR A 10 15.27 -25.87 -20.63
CA TYR A 10 15.71 -26.99 -19.77
C TYR A 10 14.50 -27.71 -19.12
N ASN A 11 14.76 -28.87 -18.52
CA ASN A 11 13.75 -29.69 -17.84
C ASN A 11 13.81 -29.51 -16.33
N ILE A 12 12.65 -29.57 -15.69
CA ILE A 12 12.47 -29.47 -14.24
C ILE A 12 11.89 -30.78 -13.73
N THR A 13 12.44 -31.33 -12.65
CA THR A 13 11.90 -32.51 -11.96
C THR A 13 11.60 -32.24 -10.50
N THR A 14 10.59 -32.92 -9.97
CA THR A 14 10.24 -32.97 -8.54
C THR A 14 10.70 -34.26 -7.87
N ASP A 15 11.46 -35.10 -8.58
CA ASP A 15 11.97 -36.37 -8.05
C ASP A 15 13.11 -36.12 -7.06
N ALA A 16 12.87 -36.37 -5.77
CA ALA A 16 13.89 -36.25 -4.73
C ALA A 16 15.10 -37.18 -4.99
N GLN A 17 14.91 -38.32 -5.66
CA GLN A 17 15.99 -39.25 -5.99
C GLN A 17 17.01 -38.64 -6.96
N PHE A 18 16.60 -37.66 -7.77
CA PHE A 18 17.51 -36.94 -8.65
C PHE A 18 18.56 -36.16 -7.85
N GLN A 19 18.14 -35.42 -6.81
CA GLN A 19 19.07 -34.71 -5.93
C GLN A 19 19.89 -35.66 -5.06
N ASN A 20 19.26 -36.72 -4.54
CA ASN A 20 19.94 -37.69 -3.68
C ASN A 20 21.13 -38.35 -4.40
N LYS A 21 20.92 -38.82 -5.63
CA LYS A 21 21.99 -39.40 -6.44
C LYS A 21 23.09 -38.39 -6.75
N ARG A 22 22.73 -37.15 -7.06
CA ARG A 22 23.69 -36.08 -7.38
C ARG A 22 24.61 -35.75 -6.19
N TYR A 23 24.07 -35.77 -4.98
CA TYR A 23 24.78 -35.36 -3.78
C TYR A 23 25.25 -36.52 -2.88
N GLY A 24 25.17 -37.77 -3.38
CA GLY A 24 25.64 -38.95 -2.66
C GLY A 24 24.84 -39.25 -1.38
N VAL A 25 23.55 -38.91 -1.36
CA VAL A 25 22.66 -39.15 -0.22
C VAL A 25 22.29 -40.63 -0.21
N THR A 26 22.60 -41.33 0.88
CA THR A 26 22.24 -42.74 1.05
C THR A 26 20.77 -42.88 1.44
N PRO A 27 20.13 -44.06 1.22
CA PRO A 27 18.75 -44.30 1.64
C PRO A 27 18.52 -44.11 3.15
N GLU A 28 19.54 -44.38 3.97
CA GLU A 28 19.49 -44.16 5.42
C GLU A 28 19.44 -42.66 5.73
N LEU A 29 20.27 -41.87 5.06
CA LEU A 29 20.33 -40.43 5.24
C LEU A 29 19.09 -39.72 4.69
N GLU A 30 18.56 -40.19 3.56
CA GLU A 30 17.33 -39.66 2.95
C GLU A 30 16.15 -39.71 3.92
N LYS A 31 15.98 -40.83 4.63
CA LYS A 31 14.91 -41.00 5.65
C LYS A 31 15.00 -39.98 6.78
N MET A 32 16.16 -39.37 7.00
CA MET A 32 16.38 -38.37 8.04
C MET A 32 16.13 -36.94 7.55
N PHE A 33 16.11 -36.69 6.23
CA PHE A 33 16.08 -35.31 5.72
C PHE A 33 14.80 -34.55 6.03
N GLU A 34 13.66 -35.22 6.02
CA GLU A 34 12.38 -34.57 6.37
C GLU A 34 12.39 -34.09 7.83
N SER A 35 12.81 -34.94 8.76
CA SER A 35 12.88 -34.58 10.18
C SER A 35 13.96 -33.53 10.46
N LEU A 36 15.11 -33.63 9.79
CA LEU A 36 16.17 -32.62 9.88
C LEU A 36 15.72 -31.27 9.35
N TYR A 37 14.97 -31.23 8.24
CA TYR A 37 14.47 -30.00 7.65
C TYR A 37 13.53 -29.25 8.61
N VAL A 38 12.65 -29.96 9.30
CA VAL A 38 11.80 -29.36 10.34
C VAL A 38 12.63 -28.90 11.53
N ALA A 39 13.58 -29.72 11.98
CA ALA A 39 14.40 -29.45 13.17
C ALA A 39 15.30 -28.22 13.04
N ILE A 40 15.83 -27.92 11.84
CA ILE A 40 16.69 -26.74 11.63
C ILE A 40 15.94 -25.41 11.64
N GLN A 41 14.61 -25.42 11.44
CA GLN A 41 13.77 -24.23 11.49
C GLN A 41 13.37 -23.86 12.94
N ASP A 42 13.53 -24.78 13.90
CA ASP A 42 13.27 -24.52 15.31
C ASP A 42 14.45 -23.78 15.97
N LYS A 43 14.27 -22.49 16.20
CA LYS A 43 15.22 -21.61 16.91
C LYS A 43 15.59 -22.11 18.31
N ASN A 44 14.73 -22.89 18.97
CA ASN A 44 14.96 -23.38 20.32
C ASN A 44 15.66 -24.75 20.36
N ASN A 45 15.85 -25.42 19.22
CA ASN A 45 16.49 -26.72 19.16
C ASN A 45 18.02 -26.58 19.37
N LYS A 46 18.46 -26.77 20.62
CA LYS A 46 19.88 -26.67 20.98
C LYS A 46 20.73 -27.87 20.52
N ARG A 47 20.11 -28.99 20.14
CA ARG A 47 20.81 -30.26 19.82
C ARG A 47 21.16 -30.39 18.33
N ILE A 48 20.37 -29.78 17.45
CA ILE A 48 20.48 -29.95 15.99
C ILE A 48 21.87 -29.65 15.43
N ILE A 49 22.59 -28.66 15.97
CA ILE A 49 23.96 -28.34 15.54
C ILE A 49 24.91 -29.52 15.81
N GLY A 50 24.79 -30.15 16.99
CA GLY A 50 25.62 -31.31 17.34
C GLY A 50 25.30 -32.52 16.48
N GLU A 51 24.01 -32.78 16.24
CA GLU A 51 23.55 -33.85 15.36
C GLU A 51 24.05 -33.67 13.92
N LEU A 52 23.88 -32.47 13.34
CA LEU A 52 24.39 -32.16 12.00
C LEU A 52 25.92 -32.27 11.93
N THR A 53 26.66 -31.85 12.97
CA THR A 53 28.12 -31.99 12.99
C THR A 53 28.55 -33.45 12.96
N GLN A 54 27.87 -34.33 13.71
CA GLN A 54 28.13 -35.77 13.68
C GLN A 54 27.80 -36.38 12.32
N LEU A 55 26.67 -35.99 11.72
CA LEU A 55 26.29 -36.46 10.39
C LEU A 55 27.27 -36.00 9.32
N ILE A 56 27.81 -34.78 9.41
CA ILE A 56 28.83 -34.31 8.46
C ILE A 56 30.12 -35.13 8.57
N VAL A 57 30.50 -35.58 9.77
CA VAL A 57 31.66 -36.49 9.93
C VAL A 57 31.38 -37.84 9.28
N GLN A 58 30.16 -38.36 9.39
CA GLN A 58 29.77 -39.64 8.80
C GLN A 58 29.59 -39.58 7.27
N TYR A 59 29.10 -38.44 6.76
CA TYR A 59 28.77 -38.21 5.35
C TYR A 59 29.44 -36.94 4.83
N PRO A 60 30.79 -36.87 4.80
CA PRO A 60 31.53 -35.62 4.55
C PRO A 60 31.31 -35.05 3.14
N THR A 61 30.99 -35.91 2.17
CA THR A 61 30.77 -35.54 0.77
C THR A 61 29.37 -34.98 0.50
N VAL A 62 28.44 -34.99 1.46
CA VAL A 62 27.05 -34.55 1.26
C VAL A 62 26.91 -33.06 1.61
N PRO A 63 26.85 -32.13 0.63
CA PRO A 63 26.79 -30.69 0.89
C PRO A 63 25.51 -30.22 1.59
N ILE A 64 24.41 -30.99 1.44
CA ILE A 64 23.11 -30.67 2.05
C ILE A 64 23.22 -30.55 3.58
N LEU A 65 23.99 -31.43 4.22
CA LEU A 65 24.17 -31.41 5.69
C LEU A 65 24.89 -30.15 6.16
N LYS A 66 25.91 -29.69 5.43
CA LYS A 66 26.59 -28.43 5.71
C LYS A 66 25.66 -27.24 5.46
N ASN A 67 24.83 -27.30 4.42
CA ASN A 67 23.81 -26.28 4.17
C ASN A 67 22.80 -26.19 5.33
N TYR A 68 22.32 -27.33 5.81
CA TYR A 68 21.44 -27.41 6.99
C TYR A 68 22.11 -26.85 8.23
N LEU A 69 23.41 -27.11 8.42
CA LEU A 69 24.19 -26.52 9.52
C LEU A 69 24.27 -24.99 9.40
N SER A 70 24.50 -24.47 8.20
CA SER A 70 24.49 -23.02 7.93
C SER A 70 23.12 -22.40 8.25
N VAL A 71 22.02 -23.03 7.82
CA VAL A 71 20.66 -22.58 8.10
C VAL A 71 20.37 -22.60 9.60
N ALA A 72 20.71 -23.69 10.30
CA ALA A 72 20.50 -23.80 11.75
C ALA A 72 21.26 -22.71 12.53
N TYR A 73 22.50 -22.38 12.13
CA TYR A 73 23.22 -21.26 12.72
C TYR A 73 22.52 -19.93 12.47
N ASN A 74 22.02 -19.69 11.26
CA ASN A 74 21.33 -18.45 10.91
C ASN A 74 20.01 -18.28 11.71
N VAL A 75 19.18 -19.33 11.77
CA VAL A 75 17.92 -19.36 12.54
C VAL A 75 18.17 -19.10 14.04
N GLN A 76 19.28 -19.60 14.59
CA GLN A 76 19.71 -19.34 15.96
C GLN A 76 20.41 -17.98 16.17
N GLY A 77 20.47 -17.12 15.15
CA GLY A 77 21.09 -15.79 15.21
C GLY A 77 22.62 -15.78 15.21
N LYS A 78 23.27 -16.92 14.94
CA LYS A 78 24.74 -17.08 14.91
C LYS A 78 25.26 -16.81 13.49
N LYS A 79 25.10 -15.58 13.00
CA LYS A 79 25.34 -15.21 11.59
C LYS A 79 26.78 -15.46 11.14
N GLU A 80 27.77 -15.15 11.96
CA GLU A 80 29.19 -15.34 11.64
C GLU A 80 29.50 -16.82 11.38
N LYS A 81 28.95 -17.71 12.20
CA LYS A 81 29.12 -19.16 12.01
C LYS A 81 28.42 -19.67 10.74
N ALA A 82 27.25 -19.13 10.41
CA ALA A 82 26.58 -19.47 9.15
C ALA A 82 27.46 -19.08 7.95
N ILE A 83 28.13 -17.93 8.00
CA ILE A 83 29.06 -17.46 6.97
C ILE A 83 30.29 -18.39 6.89
N GLU A 84 30.88 -18.76 8.02
CA GLU A 84 32.01 -19.70 8.07
C GLU A 84 31.65 -21.06 7.44
N VAL A 85 30.48 -21.60 7.78
CA VAL A 85 29.99 -22.86 7.21
C VAL A 85 29.71 -22.72 5.71
N ASN A 86 29.15 -21.59 5.26
CA ASN A 86 28.96 -21.36 3.84
C ASN A 86 30.28 -21.25 3.07
N GLN A 87 31.30 -20.62 3.65
CA GLN A 87 32.64 -20.61 3.08
C GLN A 87 33.22 -22.03 2.99
N TRP A 88 33.00 -22.86 4.02
CA TRP A 88 33.40 -24.26 4.01
C TRP A 88 32.69 -25.05 2.88
N ILE A 89 31.39 -24.82 2.68
CA ILE A 89 30.64 -25.41 1.56
C ILE A 89 31.28 -25.04 0.23
N LEU A 90 31.59 -23.75 0.01
CA LEU A 90 32.14 -23.29 -1.28
C LEU A 90 33.56 -23.79 -1.56
N VAL A 91 34.36 -24.05 -0.51
CA VAL A 91 35.70 -24.64 -0.66
C VAL A 91 35.62 -26.10 -1.08
N GLU A 92 34.75 -26.89 -0.45
CA GLU A 92 34.66 -28.33 -0.74
C GLU A 92 33.71 -28.67 -1.90
N HIS A 93 32.70 -27.84 -2.13
CA HIS A 93 31.61 -28.05 -3.08
C HIS A 93 31.36 -26.77 -3.91
N PRO A 94 32.34 -26.29 -4.69
CA PRO A 94 32.26 -24.99 -5.38
C PRO A 94 31.09 -24.89 -6.37
N GLY A 95 30.62 -26.02 -6.92
CA GLY A 95 29.46 -26.08 -7.83
C GLY A 95 28.11 -26.33 -7.14
N TYR A 96 28.05 -26.27 -5.81
CA TYR A 96 26.80 -26.49 -5.08
C TYR A 96 25.96 -25.22 -5.04
N LEU A 97 24.82 -25.25 -5.75
CA LEU A 97 23.98 -24.08 -5.99
C LEU A 97 23.56 -23.35 -4.70
N PHE A 98 23.07 -24.06 -3.69
CA PHE A 98 22.61 -23.41 -2.45
C PHE A 98 23.77 -22.73 -1.70
N GLY A 99 24.99 -23.23 -1.86
CA GLY A 99 26.20 -22.56 -1.38
C GLY A 99 26.39 -21.19 -2.05
N LEU A 100 26.26 -21.14 -3.38
CA LEU A 100 26.35 -19.91 -4.17
C LEU A 100 25.21 -18.93 -3.85
N ILE A 101 23.98 -19.44 -3.70
CA ILE A 101 22.80 -18.64 -3.34
C ILE A 101 22.99 -17.97 -1.99
N ASN A 102 23.43 -18.71 -0.97
CA ASN A 102 23.67 -18.16 0.35
C ASN A 102 24.73 -17.04 0.33
N ARG A 103 25.79 -17.21 -0.48
CA ARG A 103 26.84 -16.20 -0.64
C ARG A 103 26.36 -14.95 -1.37
N ALA A 104 25.54 -15.12 -2.41
CA ALA A 104 24.91 -14.00 -3.12
C ALA A 104 23.95 -13.23 -2.20
N ASN A 105 23.12 -13.93 -1.43
CA ASN A 105 22.26 -13.33 -0.41
C ASN A 105 23.05 -12.52 0.62
N TYR A 106 24.20 -13.02 1.07
CA TYR A 106 25.10 -12.28 1.95
C TYR A 106 25.59 -10.97 1.31
N PHE A 107 25.93 -10.97 0.02
CA PHE A 107 26.32 -9.73 -0.67
C PHE A 107 25.17 -8.76 -0.83
N ILE A 108 23.94 -9.24 -1.10
CA ILE A 108 22.74 -8.40 -1.10
C ILE A 108 22.55 -7.74 0.28
N ASP A 109 22.65 -8.50 1.37
CA ASP A 109 22.52 -7.99 2.73
C ASP A 109 23.59 -6.93 3.08
N LYS A 110 24.80 -7.09 2.52
CA LYS A 110 25.91 -6.12 2.67
C LYS A 110 25.86 -4.96 1.67
N LYS A 111 24.85 -4.91 0.80
CA LYS A 111 24.73 -3.95 -0.31
C LYS A 111 25.91 -3.96 -1.28
N GLU A 112 26.62 -5.10 -1.36
CA GLU A 112 27.74 -5.34 -2.28
C GLU A 112 27.22 -5.92 -3.60
N PHE A 113 26.26 -5.25 -4.24
CA PHE A 113 25.49 -5.78 -5.37
C PHE A 113 26.35 -6.15 -6.59
N ASN A 114 27.47 -5.44 -6.80
CA ASN A 114 28.41 -5.71 -7.87
C ASN A 114 29.09 -7.10 -7.78
N LYS A 115 29.07 -7.74 -6.61
CA LYS A 115 29.64 -9.08 -6.41
C LYS A 115 28.65 -10.20 -6.70
N VAL A 116 27.35 -9.90 -6.77
CA VAL A 116 26.32 -10.93 -7.00
C VAL A 116 26.46 -11.57 -8.39
N PRO A 117 26.53 -10.80 -9.51
CA PRO A 117 26.73 -11.40 -10.84
C PRO A 117 28.02 -12.22 -10.99
N GLN A 118 29.06 -11.90 -10.23
CA GLN A 118 30.33 -12.65 -10.23
C GLN A 118 30.19 -14.07 -9.68
N ILE A 119 29.13 -14.35 -8.91
CA ILE A 119 28.86 -15.65 -8.31
C ILE A 119 27.81 -16.44 -9.09
N ILE A 120 26.70 -15.78 -9.45
CA ILE A 120 25.53 -16.45 -10.04
C ILE A 120 25.36 -16.19 -11.54
N GLY A 121 26.27 -15.41 -12.15
CA GLY A 121 26.27 -15.06 -13.56
C GLY A 121 25.46 -13.81 -13.88
N GLU A 122 25.95 -13.02 -14.84
CA GLU A 122 25.32 -11.77 -15.31
C GLU A 122 23.89 -11.96 -15.85
N ALA A 123 23.63 -13.11 -16.48
CA ALA A 123 22.32 -13.40 -17.06
C ALA A 123 21.21 -13.59 -16.02
N MET A 124 21.57 -13.84 -14.76
CA MET A 124 20.64 -14.25 -13.70
C MET A 124 19.71 -15.37 -14.18
N GLU A 125 20.32 -16.41 -14.75
CA GLU A 125 19.65 -17.55 -15.37
C GLU A 125 20.38 -18.87 -15.04
N ILE A 126 19.65 -19.84 -14.49
CA ILE A 126 20.23 -21.08 -13.96
C ILE A 126 20.87 -21.93 -15.06
N LYS A 127 20.30 -21.94 -16.27
CA LYS A 127 20.89 -22.65 -17.42
C LYS A 127 22.18 -22.00 -17.89
N ALA A 128 22.31 -20.68 -17.78
CA ALA A 128 23.56 -19.98 -18.09
C ALA A 128 24.63 -20.27 -17.02
N LEU A 129 24.23 -20.42 -15.75
CA LEU A 129 25.14 -20.79 -14.66
C LEU A 129 25.63 -22.25 -14.78
N TYR A 130 24.78 -23.16 -15.25
CA TYR A 130 25.13 -24.56 -15.48
C TYR A 130 24.85 -25.00 -16.93
N PRO A 131 25.70 -24.60 -17.89
CA PRO A 131 25.44 -24.83 -19.32
C PRO A 131 25.34 -26.31 -19.67
N ASP A 132 26.07 -27.18 -18.97
CA ASP A 132 26.10 -28.62 -19.22
C ASP A 132 24.89 -29.39 -18.65
N ARG A 133 23.96 -28.70 -17.95
CA ARG A 133 22.79 -29.33 -17.30
C ARG A 133 21.52 -29.05 -18.07
N ASP A 134 20.81 -30.10 -18.49
CA ASP A 134 19.46 -30.00 -19.08
C ASP A 134 18.33 -30.40 -18.14
N LEU A 135 18.67 -30.80 -16.90
CA LEU A 135 17.72 -31.20 -15.86
C LEU A 135 18.09 -30.56 -14.52
N PHE A 136 17.10 -29.90 -13.93
CA PHE A 136 17.19 -29.25 -12.63
C PHE A 136 16.06 -29.76 -11.73
N HIS A 137 16.31 -29.79 -10.42
CA HIS A 137 15.25 -30.03 -9.47
C HIS A 137 14.43 -28.75 -9.25
N LEU A 138 13.14 -28.89 -8.93
CA LEU A 138 12.25 -27.76 -8.68
C LEU A 138 12.84 -26.76 -7.67
N SER A 139 13.34 -27.26 -6.53
CA SER A 139 13.94 -26.41 -5.49
C SER A 139 15.18 -25.65 -5.94
N GLU A 140 15.95 -26.16 -6.91
CA GLU A 140 17.08 -25.41 -7.47
C GLU A 140 16.58 -24.22 -8.28
N VAL A 141 15.53 -24.43 -9.07
CA VAL A 141 14.96 -23.41 -9.96
C VAL A 141 14.24 -22.33 -9.16
N THR A 142 13.37 -22.71 -8.21
CA THR A 142 12.62 -21.74 -7.41
C THR A 142 13.55 -20.89 -6.54
N SER A 143 14.52 -21.51 -5.88
CA SER A 143 15.48 -20.78 -5.04
C SER A 143 16.41 -19.87 -5.85
N PHE A 144 16.78 -20.26 -7.07
CA PHE A 144 17.58 -19.43 -7.96
C PHE A 144 16.79 -18.20 -8.44
N TYR A 145 15.57 -18.38 -8.94
CA TYR A 145 14.75 -17.25 -9.39
C TYR A 145 14.36 -16.33 -8.24
N LYS A 146 14.06 -16.87 -7.05
CA LYS A 146 13.85 -16.05 -5.85
C LYS A 146 15.04 -15.14 -5.57
N LEU A 147 16.27 -15.67 -5.65
CA LEU A 147 17.49 -14.87 -5.50
C LEU A 147 17.62 -13.80 -6.59
N ALA A 148 17.36 -14.14 -7.85
CA ALA A 148 17.43 -13.20 -8.96
C ALA A 148 16.44 -12.03 -8.78
N ILE A 149 15.20 -12.34 -8.38
CA ILE A 149 14.16 -11.34 -8.09
C ILE A 149 14.60 -10.46 -6.91
N ARG A 150 15.09 -11.08 -5.83
CA ARG A 150 15.63 -10.35 -4.67
C ARG A 150 16.76 -9.40 -5.07
N TYR A 151 17.68 -9.85 -5.93
CA TYR A 151 18.77 -9.03 -6.43
C TYR A 151 18.28 -7.84 -7.24
N TYR A 152 17.41 -8.07 -8.24
CA TYR A 152 16.86 -7.00 -9.07
C TYR A 152 16.04 -6.01 -8.25
N ALA A 153 15.27 -6.49 -7.26
CA ALA A 153 14.58 -5.64 -6.31
C ALA A 153 15.55 -4.78 -5.49
N ALA A 154 16.67 -5.35 -5.03
CA ALA A 154 17.68 -4.64 -4.24
C ALA A 154 18.45 -3.57 -5.02
N ILE A 155 18.60 -3.73 -6.34
CA ILE A 155 19.16 -2.70 -7.24
C ILE A 155 18.07 -1.82 -7.87
N GLU A 156 16.83 -1.94 -7.41
CA GLU A 156 15.67 -1.12 -7.80
C GLU A 156 15.29 -1.24 -9.29
N ASN A 157 15.65 -2.36 -9.92
CA ASN A 157 15.28 -2.66 -11.29
C ASN A 157 13.98 -3.47 -11.34
N LEU A 158 12.84 -2.76 -11.31
CA LEU A 158 11.51 -3.38 -11.26
C LEU A 158 11.23 -4.23 -12.50
N GLU A 159 11.57 -3.74 -13.69
CA GLU A 159 11.30 -4.45 -14.95
C GLU A 159 11.96 -5.84 -14.97
N LEU A 160 13.25 -5.93 -14.64
CA LEU A 160 13.94 -7.23 -14.61
C LEU A 160 13.45 -8.13 -13.47
N ALA A 161 13.05 -7.55 -12.34
CA ALA A 161 12.48 -8.31 -11.23
C ALA A 161 11.13 -8.95 -11.60
N GLU A 162 10.23 -8.18 -12.23
CA GLU A 162 8.93 -8.65 -12.73
C GLU A 162 9.10 -9.76 -13.78
N ASN A 163 9.97 -9.54 -14.77
CA ASN A 163 10.25 -10.54 -15.80
C ASN A 163 10.71 -11.89 -15.21
N ARG A 164 11.47 -11.87 -14.10
CA ARG A 164 11.89 -13.11 -13.41
C ARG A 164 10.79 -13.69 -12.54
N PHE A 165 9.95 -12.86 -11.95
CA PHE A 165 8.81 -13.31 -11.16
C PHE A 165 7.74 -13.98 -12.01
N GLU A 166 7.43 -13.47 -13.20
CA GLU A 166 6.51 -14.11 -14.14
C GLU A 166 6.94 -15.55 -14.45
N ILE A 167 8.23 -15.76 -14.73
CA ILE A 167 8.80 -17.09 -14.96
C ILE A 167 8.65 -17.98 -13.71
N LEU A 168 8.98 -17.47 -12.52
CA LEU A 168 8.84 -18.22 -11.27
C LEU A 168 7.39 -18.61 -11.00
N TYR A 169 6.45 -17.67 -11.22
CA TYR A 169 5.02 -17.86 -11.03
C TYR A 169 4.44 -18.90 -11.99
N GLU A 170 4.88 -18.90 -13.26
CA GLU A 170 4.52 -19.95 -14.22
C GLU A 170 5.03 -21.35 -13.81
N ILE A 171 6.23 -21.41 -13.23
CA ILE A 171 6.87 -22.68 -12.84
C ILE A 171 6.23 -23.27 -11.59
N ALA A 172 5.94 -22.44 -10.58
CA ALA A 172 5.55 -22.87 -9.25
C ALA A 172 4.72 -21.79 -8.52
N PRO A 173 3.45 -21.55 -8.90
CA PRO A 173 2.65 -20.44 -8.36
C PRO A 173 2.40 -20.57 -6.85
N ASP A 174 2.11 -21.79 -6.38
CA ASP A 174 1.77 -22.07 -4.97
C ASP A 174 2.98 -22.43 -4.09
N HIS A 175 4.20 -22.14 -4.56
CA HIS A 175 5.42 -22.50 -3.84
C HIS A 175 5.86 -21.36 -2.90
N HIS A 176 6.35 -21.70 -1.71
CA HIS A 176 6.78 -20.73 -0.70
C HIS A 176 7.83 -19.73 -1.23
N ASP A 177 8.77 -20.17 -2.07
CA ASP A 177 9.75 -19.26 -2.70
C ASP A 177 9.09 -18.19 -3.60
N THR A 178 7.94 -18.50 -4.20
CA THR A 178 7.18 -17.57 -5.05
C THR A 178 6.50 -16.51 -4.20
N GLU A 179 5.87 -16.92 -3.09
CA GLU A 179 5.29 -15.99 -2.10
C GLU A 179 6.37 -15.04 -1.52
N GLU A 180 7.54 -15.59 -1.16
CA GLU A 180 8.64 -14.77 -0.64
C GLU A 180 9.17 -13.80 -1.71
N ALA A 181 9.29 -14.23 -2.97
CA ALA A 181 9.70 -13.36 -4.06
C ALA A 181 8.70 -12.22 -4.32
N GLU A 182 7.40 -12.49 -4.21
CA GLU A 182 6.35 -11.46 -4.33
C GLU A 182 6.50 -10.38 -3.26
N SER A 183 6.89 -10.76 -2.04
CA SER A 183 7.13 -9.81 -0.95
C SER A 183 8.24 -8.79 -1.28
N PHE A 184 9.30 -9.21 -1.99
CA PHE A 184 10.36 -8.31 -2.43
C PHE A 184 9.86 -7.32 -3.48
N LEU A 185 9.02 -7.78 -4.42
CA LEU A 185 8.42 -6.95 -5.46
C LEU A 185 7.42 -5.95 -4.90
N PHE A 186 6.59 -6.36 -3.94
CA PHE A 186 5.60 -5.49 -3.32
C PHE A 186 6.24 -4.22 -2.76
N GLN A 187 7.36 -4.36 -2.04
CA GLN A 187 8.10 -3.23 -1.50
C GLN A 187 8.61 -2.28 -2.60
N LEU A 188 9.15 -2.83 -3.69
CA LEU A 188 9.63 -2.01 -4.82
C LEU A 188 8.49 -1.33 -5.58
N ARG A 189 7.37 -2.03 -5.81
CA ARG A 189 6.16 -1.48 -6.43
C ARG A 189 5.62 -0.29 -5.64
N MET A 190 5.54 -0.43 -4.31
CA MET A 190 5.09 0.66 -3.42
C MET A 190 6.02 1.87 -3.50
N LYS A 191 7.34 1.65 -3.47
CA LYS A 191 8.33 2.73 -3.60
C LYS A 191 8.19 3.46 -4.94
N ASN A 192 8.08 2.73 -6.04
CA ASN A 192 7.94 3.33 -7.38
C ASN A 192 6.58 4.04 -7.55
N ALA A 193 5.50 3.52 -6.97
CA ALA A 193 4.20 4.18 -6.97
C ALA A 193 4.26 5.52 -6.21
N ALA A 194 4.87 5.54 -5.02
CA ALA A 194 5.06 6.78 -4.26
C ALA A 194 5.91 7.81 -5.02
N ALA A 195 6.99 7.37 -5.67
CA ALA A 195 7.83 8.25 -6.49
C ALA A 195 7.06 8.83 -7.69
N ARG A 196 6.21 8.03 -8.35
CA ARG A 196 5.34 8.50 -9.43
C ARG A 196 4.33 9.53 -8.94
N ILE A 197 3.67 9.27 -7.81
CA ILE A 197 2.70 10.20 -7.21
C ILE A 197 3.36 11.54 -6.86
N GLU A 198 4.57 11.52 -6.28
CA GLU A 198 5.28 12.76 -5.96
C GLU A 198 5.69 13.55 -7.22
N GLU A 199 6.07 12.86 -8.29
CA GLU A 199 6.41 13.52 -9.55
C GLU A 199 5.18 14.08 -10.28
N GLU A 200 4.05 13.36 -10.23
CA GLU A 200 2.74 13.85 -10.67
C GLU A 200 2.32 15.10 -9.87
N ARG A 201 2.55 15.10 -8.54
CA ARG A 201 2.27 16.25 -7.67
C ARG A 201 3.06 17.50 -8.05
N LYS A 202 4.35 17.35 -8.41
CA LYS A 202 5.21 18.47 -8.86
C LYS A 202 4.79 19.03 -10.22
N GLN A 203 4.21 18.20 -11.08
CA GLN A 203 3.77 18.59 -12.42
C GLN A 203 2.32 19.10 -12.45
N LYS A 204 1.57 18.95 -11.35
CA LYS A 204 0.22 19.47 -11.24
C LYS A 204 0.27 21.00 -11.35
N ILE A 205 -0.47 21.54 -12.32
CA ILE A 205 -0.76 22.98 -12.37
C ILE A 205 -1.56 23.29 -11.11
N SER A 206 -0.93 23.94 -10.14
CA SER A 206 -1.57 24.36 -8.90
C SER A 206 -2.74 25.29 -9.25
N THR A 207 -3.92 24.86 -8.82
CA THR A 207 -5.15 25.61 -8.89
C THR A 207 -5.00 26.88 -8.05
N ILE A 208 -5.49 28.02 -8.53
CA ILE A 208 -5.58 29.21 -7.67
C ILE A 208 -6.80 28.99 -6.78
N ALA A 209 -6.57 28.44 -5.59
CA ALA A 209 -7.60 28.29 -4.57
C ALA A 209 -8.22 29.65 -4.24
N MET A 210 -9.56 29.71 -4.15
CA MET A 210 -10.25 30.97 -3.83
C MET A 210 -9.98 31.44 -2.40
N LYS A 211 -9.77 30.51 -1.47
CA LYS A 211 -9.53 30.80 -0.06
C LYS A 211 -8.23 30.14 0.36
N LEU A 212 -7.20 30.95 0.59
CA LEU A 212 -5.94 30.44 1.11
C LEU A 212 -6.06 30.20 2.61
N THR A 213 -5.39 29.16 3.08
CA THR A 213 -5.18 28.93 4.52
C THR A 213 -4.62 30.20 5.18
N PRO A 214 -5.20 30.65 6.31
CA PRO A 214 -4.75 31.87 6.97
C PRO A 214 -3.29 31.77 7.42
N LYS A 215 -2.49 32.82 7.15
CA LYS A 215 -1.06 32.85 7.55
C LYS A 215 -0.84 33.02 9.06
N LEU A 216 -1.80 33.61 9.77
CA LEU A 216 -1.75 33.70 11.23
C LEU A 216 -2.55 32.54 11.82
N GLN A 217 -1.82 31.58 12.35
CA GLN A 217 -2.34 30.36 12.96
C GLN A 217 -2.10 30.40 14.48
N THR A 218 -3.03 29.86 15.24
CA THR A 218 -2.93 29.75 16.70
C THR A 218 -2.51 28.34 17.10
N ARG A 219 -2.07 28.19 18.35
CA ARG A 219 -1.90 26.88 19.01
C ARG A 219 -2.87 26.70 20.17
N VAL A 220 -3.69 27.71 20.43
CA VAL A 220 -4.64 27.72 21.55
C VAL A 220 -5.89 26.98 21.11
N ALA A 221 -6.25 25.94 21.86
CA ALA A 221 -7.46 25.18 21.60
C ALA A 221 -8.73 26.04 21.82
N PRO A 222 -9.80 25.81 21.04
CA PRO A 222 -11.04 26.55 21.17
C PRO A 222 -11.71 26.23 22.51
N THR A 223 -12.42 27.21 23.05
CA THR A 223 -13.34 27.01 24.18
C THR A 223 -14.73 26.65 23.65
N PHE A 224 -15.25 25.50 24.04
CA PHE A 224 -16.59 25.03 23.68
C PHE A 224 -17.61 25.37 24.76
N ASN A 225 -18.88 25.42 24.38
CA ASN A 225 -20.00 25.53 25.31
C ASN A 225 -20.15 24.27 26.16
N HIS A 226 -19.89 23.09 25.56
CA HIS A 226 -20.01 21.79 26.21
C HIS A 226 -18.66 21.08 26.29
N THR A 227 -18.30 20.55 27.47
CA THR A 227 -16.97 19.93 27.65
C THR A 227 -16.85 18.58 26.95
N GLU A 228 -17.97 17.91 26.70
CA GLU A 228 -18.07 16.64 25.99
C GLU A 228 -17.55 16.74 24.55
N ILE A 229 -17.57 17.93 23.95
CA ILE A 229 -17.06 18.16 22.59
C ILE A 229 -15.56 17.90 22.49
N GLN A 230 -14.83 18.07 23.59
CA GLN A 230 -13.40 17.74 23.64
C GLN A 230 -13.13 16.26 23.39
N ASP A 231 -14.10 15.37 23.65
CA ASP A 231 -13.94 13.95 23.33
C ASP A 231 -13.67 13.74 21.84
N LEU A 232 -14.23 14.56 20.94
CA LEU A 232 -14.08 14.39 19.49
C LEU A 232 -12.63 14.53 19.00
N TYR A 233 -11.74 15.15 19.79
CA TYR A 233 -10.31 15.30 19.52
C TYR A 233 -9.46 14.12 20.03
N HIS A 234 -10.06 13.16 20.72
CA HIS A 234 -9.37 12.04 21.38
C HIS A 234 -9.81 10.67 20.85
N PHE A 235 -10.51 10.65 19.72
CA PHE A 235 -10.90 9.43 19.02
C PHE A 235 -10.61 9.56 17.53
N GLY A 236 -10.26 8.44 16.90
CA GLY A 236 -10.42 8.28 15.47
C GLY A 236 -11.89 8.13 15.09
N ILE A 237 -12.17 7.64 13.88
CA ILE A 237 -13.54 7.49 13.34
C ILE A 237 -14.48 6.71 14.28
N ALA A 238 -13.94 5.78 15.08
CA ALA A 238 -14.71 4.97 16.00
C ALA A 238 -14.90 5.67 17.37
N ILE A 239 -16.08 6.25 17.59
CA ILE A 239 -16.51 6.78 18.90
C ILE A 239 -17.47 5.79 19.56
N SER A 240 -17.36 5.61 20.89
CA SER A 240 -18.28 4.74 21.62
C SER A 240 -19.72 5.27 21.58
N HIS A 241 -20.69 4.35 21.47
CA HIS A 241 -22.10 4.69 21.45
C HIS A 241 -22.55 5.46 22.71
N GLU A 242 -21.91 5.20 23.85
CA GLU A 242 -22.17 5.91 25.10
C GLU A 242 -21.78 7.39 25.01
N LYS A 243 -20.59 7.69 24.47
CA LYS A 243 -20.14 9.07 24.27
C LYS A 243 -21.02 9.81 23.28
N LEU A 244 -21.37 9.16 22.15
CA LEU A 244 -22.29 9.75 21.18
C LEU A 244 -23.66 10.06 21.80
N LYS A 245 -24.22 9.15 22.61
CA LYS A 245 -25.48 9.41 23.32
C LYS A 245 -25.37 10.61 24.27
N GLY A 246 -24.23 10.77 24.95
CA GLY A 246 -23.94 11.94 25.78
C GLY A 246 -23.98 13.23 24.95
N ILE A 247 -23.28 13.25 23.81
CA ILE A 247 -23.25 14.40 22.90
C ILE A 247 -24.66 14.71 22.36
N PHE A 248 -25.43 13.72 21.91
CA PHE A 248 -26.79 13.93 21.41
C PHE A 248 -27.80 14.38 22.47
N ALA A 249 -27.49 14.22 23.76
CA ALA A 249 -28.32 14.71 24.85
C ALA A 249 -28.12 16.21 25.15
N LEU A 250 -27.08 16.83 24.57
CA LEU A 250 -26.78 18.25 24.75
C LEU A 250 -27.82 19.15 24.06
N PRO A 251 -28.01 20.40 24.53
CA PRO A 251 -28.87 21.37 23.86
C PRO A 251 -28.44 21.60 22.40
N ARG A 252 -29.33 21.28 21.45
CA ARG A 252 -29.02 21.29 20.00
C ARG A 252 -28.37 22.59 19.52
N VAL A 253 -28.87 23.76 19.94
CA VAL A 253 -28.38 25.06 19.44
C VAL A 253 -26.90 25.25 19.77
N SER A 254 -26.53 25.13 21.06
CA SER A 254 -25.13 25.31 21.47
C SER A 254 -24.24 24.13 21.06
N LEU A 255 -24.80 22.93 20.87
CA LEU A 255 -24.08 21.81 20.26
C LEU A 255 -23.72 22.11 18.79
N VAL A 256 -24.66 22.62 18.00
CA VAL A 256 -24.40 23.01 16.61
C VAL A 256 -23.32 24.10 16.55
N GLU A 257 -23.39 25.12 17.42
CA GLU A 257 -22.35 26.16 17.53
C GLU A 257 -20.97 25.57 17.82
N ASP A 258 -20.88 24.59 18.73
CA ASP A 258 -19.62 23.92 19.05
C ASP A 258 -19.08 23.09 17.88
N LEU A 259 -19.94 22.35 17.17
CA LEU A 259 -19.53 21.57 16.00
C LEU A 259 -19.10 22.45 14.82
N GLU A 260 -19.73 23.60 14.63
CA GLU A 260 -19.28 24.60 13.66
C GLU A 260 -17.92 25.20 14.05
N LYS A 261 -17.70 25.41 15.35
CA LYS A 261 -16.43 25.89 15.89
C LYS A 261 -15.28 24.89 15.69
N ILE A 262 -15.57 23.60 15.63
CA ILE A 262 -14.58 22.59 15.24
C ILE A 262 -14.09 22.82 13.80
N LEU A 263 -14.98 23.17 12.87
CA LEU A 263 -14.59 23.47 11.48
C LEU A 263 -13.73 24.74 11.40
N GLU A 264 -14.01 25.72 12.26
CA GLU A 264 -13.19 26.94 12.40
C GLU A 264 -11.80 26.58 12.96
N ASP A 265 -11.74 25.74 14.00
CA ASP A 265 -10.50 25.28 14.62
C ASP A 265 -9.58 24.48 13.68
N ALA A 266 -10.17 23.63 12.84
CA ALA A 266 -9.45 22.88 11.80
C ALA A 266 -8.65 23.80 10.86
N VAL A 267 -9.12 25.03 10.68
CA VAL A 267 -8.48 26.05 9.88
C VAL A 267 -7.51 26.88 10.71
N GLU A 268 -7.88 27.28 11.92
CA GLU A 268 -7.10 28.18 12.78
C GLU A 268 -5.87 27.52 13.40
N ARG A 269 -5.85 26.19 13.49
CA ARG A 269 -4.74 25.39 14.01
C ARG A 269 -4.17 24.43 12.96
N TYR A 270 -4.41 24.65 11.67
CA TYR A 270 -3.95 23.77 10.59
C TYR A 270 -2.43 23.53 10.67
N ASP A 271 -1.60 24.58 10.71
CA ASP A 271 -0.13 24.46 10.77
C ASP A 271 0.35 23.67 11.99
N TYR A 272 -0.39 23.73 13.10
CA TYR A 272 -0.05 22.97 14.30
C TYR A 272 -0.26 21.47 14.08
N PHE A 273 -1.38 21.09 13.46
CA PHE A 273 -1.71 19.69 13.19
C PHE A 273 -0.89 19.12 12.02
N ASP A 274 -0.70 19.89 10.95
CA ASP A 274 0.16 19.50 9.82
C ASP A 274 1.59 19.19 10.30
N ALA A 275 2.16 20.02 11.18
CA ALA A 275 3.48 19.78 11.76
C ALA A 275 3.58 18.52 12.64
N LEU A 276 2.46 18.04 13.19
CA LEU A 276 2.41 16.77 13.94
C LEU A 276 2.31 15.55 13.02
N GLY A 277 1.91 15.75 11.77
CA GLY A 277 1.49 14.71 10.84
C GLY A 277 0.16 14.06 11.25
N TRP A 278 -0.49 13.39 10.30
CA TRP A 278 -1.75 12.70 10.54
C TRP A 278 -1.65 11.68 11.69
N GLN A 279 -2.53 11.79 12.68
CA GLN A 279 -2.71 10.79 13.74
C GLN A 279 -4.15 10.30 13.73
N GLU A 280 -4.33 9.03 13.33
CA GLU A 280 -5.64 8.39 13.15
C GLU A 280 -6.55 8.56 14.36
N GLU A 281 -6.00 8.44 15.57
CA GLU A 281 -6.74 8.44 16.84
C GLU A 281 -7.16 9.84 17.33
N THR A 282 -6.70 10.92 16.70
CA THR A 282 -6.96 12.28 17.21
C THR A 282 -7.33 13.31 16.15
N HIS A 283 -7.10 13.04 14.86
CA HIS A 283 -7.31 14.01 13.77
C HIS A 283 -8.62 13.79 13.00
N SER A 284 -9.48 12.88 13.46
CA SER A 284 -10.80 12.61 12.84
C SER A 284 -11.89 13.62 13.23
N PHE A 285 -11.58 14.64 14.04
CA PHE A 285 -12.58 15.53 14.63
C PHE A 285 -13.39 16.35 13.61
N VAL A 286 -12.82 16.65 12.44
CA VAL A 286 -13.54 17.35 11.35
C VAL A 286 -14.64 16.45 10.79
N LEU A 287 -14.33 15.18 10.54
CA LEU A 287 -15.31 14.19 10.08
C LEU A 287 -16.42 13.99 11.14
N HIS A 288 -16.05 13.92 12.41
CA HIS A 288 -17.01 13.85 13.51
C HIS A 288 -17.98 15.03 13.48
N ALA A 289 -17.48 16.25 13.33
CA ALA A 289 -18.31 17.44 13.26
C ALA A 289 -19.29 17.39 12.08
N LEU A 290 -18.81 17.04 10.87
CA LEU A 290 -19.64 16.95 9.68
C LEU A 290 -20.77 15.91 9.80
N PHE A 291 -20.46 14.73 10.34
CA PHE A 291 -21.46 13.68 10.53
C PHE A 291 -22.44 14.01 11.65
N LEU A 292 -21.98 14.58 12.77
CA LEU A 292 -22.89 14.99 13.84
C LEU A 292 -23.82 16.12 13.40
N LEU A 293 -23.33 17.11 12.66
CA LEU A 293 -24.17 18.16 12.07
C LEU A 293 -25.27 17.58 11.17
N LYS A 294 -24.91 16.58 10.34
CA LYS A 294 -25.88 15.82 9.53
C LYS A 294 -26.90 15.10 10.40
N GLU A 295 -26.49 14.31 11.39
CA GLU A 295 -27.40 13.56 12.26
C GLU A 295 -28.33 14.47 13.09
N LEU A 296 -27.88 15.68 13.43
CA LEU A 296 -28.69 16.72 14.09
C LEU A 296 -29.65 17.45 13.14
N ASN A 297 -29.62 17.12 11.83
CA ASN A 297 -30.32 17.84 10.77
C ASN A 297 -30.06 19.35 10.84
N ALA A 298 -28.80 19.74 11.04
CA ALA A 298 -28.37 21.14 11.15
C ALA A 298 -28.20 21.81 9.78
N ALA A 299 -29.31 21.94 9.04
CA ALA A 299 -29.30 22.54 7.70
C ALA A 299 -28.79 24.00 7.71
N GLU A 300 -28.94 24.69 8.85
CA GLU A 300 -28.40 26.03 9.09
C GLU A 300 -26.86 26.09 9.01
N SER A 301 -26.17 24.97 9.21
CA SER A 301 -24.70 24.88 9.18
C SER A 301 -24.14 24.65 7.78
N LEU A 302 -24.99 24.38 6.79
CA LEU A 302 -24.57 24.10 5.41
C LEU A 302 -23.67 25.21 4.81
N PRO A 303 -23.93 26.52 5.02
CA PRO A 303 -23.04 27.58 4.55
C PRO A 303 -21.63 27.53 5.17
N LYS A 304 -21.49 27.12 6.44
CA LYS A 304 -20.18 27.00 7.09
C LYS A 304 -19.40 25.79 6.58
N ILE A 305 -20.07 24.65 6.39
CA ILE A 305 -19.49 23.45 5.75
C ILE A 305 -18.98 23.81 4.35
N ILE A 306 -19.81 24.48 3.55
CA ILE A 306 -19.44 24.95 2.23
C ILE A 306 -18.26 25.94 2.29
N SER A 307 -18.21 26.83 3.28
CA SER A 307 -17.09 27.77 3.47
C SER A 307 -15.78 27.08 3.83
N PHE A 308 -15.83 25.97 4.57
CA PHE A 308 -14.66 25.14 4.89
C PHE A 308 -14.10 24.46 3.63
N LEU A 309 -14.95 23.90 2.78
CA LEU A 309 -14.52 23.22 1.55
C LEU A 309 -14.01 24.15 0.44
N LYS A 310 -14.01 25.47 0.66
CA LYS A 310 -13.44 26.47 -0.26
C LYS A 310 -11.97 26.78 0.02
N TYR A 311 -11.42 26.28 1.13
CA TYR A 311 -9.99 26.38 1.39
C TYR A 311 -9.18 25.60 0.35
N ASP A 312 -7.88 25.87 0.30
CA ASP A 312 -6.98 25.21 -0.63
C ASP A 312 -6.93 23.68 -0.46
N ASP A 313 -6.50 23.01 -1.53
CA ASP A 313 -6.49 21.55 -1.62
C ASP A 313 -5.69 20.92 -0.49
N GLU A 314 -4.58 21.53 -0.04
CA GLU A 314 -3.74 20.96 1.02
C GLU A 314 -4.51 20.86 2.33
N LEU A 315 -5.19 21.93 2.75
CA LEU A 315 -5.99 21.93 3.98
C LEU A 315 -7.15 20.95 3.90
N VAL A 316 -7.91 20.96 2.81
CA VAL A 316 -9.12 20.12 2.70
C VAL A 316 -8.74 18.64 2.60
N GLU A 317 -7.70 18.31 1.82
CA GLU A 317 -7.19 16.95 1.68
C GLU A 317 -6.62 16.43 3.00
N PHE A 318 -5.89 17.26 3.76
CA PHE A 318 -5.37 16.86 5.07
C PHE A 318 -6.48 16.40 6.02
N TRP A 319 -7.61 17.10 6.06
CA TRP A 319 -8.69 16.79 7.01
C TRP A 319 -9.66 15.72 6.54
N LEU A 320 -9.89 15.61 5.23
CA LEU A 320 -10.94 14.76 4.69
C LEU A 320 -10.42 13.59 3.85
N GLY A 321 -9.28 13.74 3.16
CA GLY A 321 -8.72 12.73 2.27
C GLY A 321 -9.77 12.04 1.39
N ASP A 322 -9.75 10.71 1.38
CA ASP A 322 -10.69 9.88 0.62
C ASP A 322 -12.18 10.13 0.99
N HIS A 323 -12.48 10.65 2.19
CA HIS A 323 -13.85 10.92 2.60
C HIS A 323 -14.52 12.00 1.73
N ILE A 324 -13.76 12.86 1.06
CA ILE A 324 -14.27 13.83 0.09
C ILE A 324 -15.14 13.13 -0.95
N THR A 325 -14.67 12.00 -1.49
CA THR A 325 -15.37 11.27 -2.55
C THR A 325 -16.22 10.11 -2.04
N VAL A 326 -15.87 9.54 -0.88
CA VAL A 326 -16.52 8.31 -0.39
C VAL A 326 -17.74 8.59 0.50
N THR A 327 -17.67 9.56 1.41
CA THR A 327 -18.69 9.72 2.46
C THR A 327 -19.30 11.11 2.58
N LEU A 328 -18.60 12.16 2.14
CA LEU A 328 -19.04 13.55 2.31
C LEU A 328 -20.40 13.83 1.64
N TRP A 329 -20.72 13.12 0.57
CA TRP A 329 -22.03 13.21 -0.10
C TRP A 329 -23.20 12.97 0.85
N GLN A 330 -23.04 12.16 1.91
CA GLN A 330 -24.09 11.88 2.88
C GLN A 330 -24.47 13.12 3.70
N CYS A 331 -23.48 13.98 4.00
CA CYS A 331 -23.72 15.26 4.67
C CYS A 331 -24.54 16.19 3.77
N PHE A 332 -24.16 16.31 2.50
CA PHE A 332 -24.91 17.13 1.54
C PHE A 332 -26.29 16.57 1.22
N TYR A 333 -26.42 15.25 1.15
CA TYR A 333 -27.70 14.57 1.00
C TYR A 333 -28.66 14.94 2.14
N GLY A 334 -28.21 14.82 3.39
CA GLY A 334 -29.04 15.11 4.56
C GLY A 334 -29.35 16.59 4.73
N LEU A 335 -28.32 17.46 4.69
CA LEU A 335 -28.46 18.88 5.00
C LEU A 335 -28.98 19.72 3.82
N GLY A 336 -28.72 19.27 2.60
CA GLY A 336 -29.05 19.98 1.37
C GLY A 336 -30.35 19.56 0.71
N PHE A 337 -31.06 18.55 1.23
CA PHE A 337 -32.29 18.01 0.63
C PHE A 337 -33.34 19.08 0.27
N ASN A 338 -33.49 20.07 1.15
CA ASN A 338 -34.41 21.21 0.97
C ASN A 338 -33.71 22.49 0.50
N ASN A 339 -32.40 22.45 0.25
CA ASN A 339 -31.55 23.60 -0.07
C ASN A 339 -30.67 23.33 -1.32
N THR A 340 -31.22 22.66 -2.32
CA THR A 340 -30.53 22.28 -3.56
C THR A 340 -29.93 23.46 -4.31
N ALA A 341 -30.53 24.65 -4.21
CA ALA A 341 -30.01 25.88 -4.81
C ALA A 341 -28.62 26.25 -4.25
N ILE A 342 -28.42 26.15 -2.94
CA ILE A 342 -27.12 26.44 -2.30
C ILE A 342 -26.06 25.44 -2.79
N LEU A 343 -26.44 24.18 -2.93
CA LEU A 343 -25.55 23.13 -3.45
C LEU A 343 -25.19 23.35 -4.92
N LYS A 344 -26.16 23.79 -5.75
CA LYS A 344 -25.91 24.19 -7.14
C LYS A 344 -24.93 25.36 -7.22
N ASP A 345 -25.11 26.38 -6.38
CA ASP A 345 -24.23 27.55 -6.37
C ASP A 345 -22.79 27.15 -6.02
N PHE A 346 -22.60 26.15 -5.16
CA PHE A 346 -21.28 25.58 -4.88
C PHE A 346 -20.68 24.82 -6.07
N LEU A 347 -21.45 24.02 -6.80
CA LEU A 347 -20.98 23.36 -8.03
C LEU A 347 -20.44 24.39 -9.04
N LEU A 348 -21.10 25.53 -9.13
CA LEU A 348 -20.75 26.63 -10.03
C LEU A 348 -19.67 27.57 -9.46
N GLN A 349 -19.15 27.31 -8.27
CA GLN A 349 -18.16 28.19 -7.67
C GLN A 349 -16.75 27.96 -8.24
N PRO A 350 -16.06 29.00 -8.74
CA PRO A 350 -14.68 28.85 -9.21
C PRO A 350 -13.68 28.58 -8.07
N GLY A 351 -12.53 27.99 -8.39
CA GLY A 351 -11.40 27.84 -7.47
C GLY A 351 -11.67 26.95 -6.26
N VAL A 352 -12.58 25.97 -6.43
CA VAL A 352 -12.90 24.93 -5.46
C VAL A 352 -12.50 23.60 -6.04
N ASN A 353 -11.87 22.76 -5.21
CA ASN A 353 -11.47 21.40 -5.52
C ASN A 353 -12.58 20.62 -6.24
N THR A 354 -12.24 19.97 -7.36
CA THR A 354 -13.21 19.26 -8.21
C THR A 354 -13.87 18.09 -7.46
N TYR A 355 -13.14 17.41 -6.58
CA TYR A 355 -13.64 16.30 -5.78
C TYR A 355 -14.65 16.76 -4.71
N CYS A 356 -14.47 17.95 -4.14
CA CYS A 356 -15.50 18.54 -3.26
C CYS A 356 -16.83 18.75 -4.02
N LYS A 357 -16.77 19.11 -5.31
CA LYS A 357 -17.96 19.26 -6.15
C LYS A 357 -18.60 17.91 -6.49
N SER A 358 -17.80 16.86 -6.69
CA SER A 358 -18.34 15.53 -6.99
C SER A 358 -19.17 14.99 -5.82
N ALA A 359 -18.84 15.31 -4.57
CA ALA A 359 -19.64 14.95 -3.40
C ALA A 359 -21.07 15.50 -3.45
N ILE A 360 -21.26 16.72 -4.00
CA ILE A 360 -22.60 17.28 -4.22
C ILE A 360 -23.33 16.57 -5.35
N SER A 361 -22.61 16.25 -6.44
CA SER A 361 -23.19 15.53 -7.57
C SER A 361 -23.72 14.16 -7.14
N GLU A 362 -22.93 13.43 -6.33
CA GLU A 362 -23.35 12.15 -5.74
C GLU A 362 -24.57 12.33 -4.83
N ALA A 363 -24.59 13.38 -3.99
CA ALA A 363 -25.74 13.68 -3.15
C ALA A 363 -27.02 13.89 -3.99
N PHE A 364 -26.94 14.65 -5.09
CA PHE A 364 -28.07 14.82 -6.00
C PHE A 364 -28.50 13.51 -6.66
N CYS A 365 -27.57 12.68 -7.14
CA CYS A 365 -27.91 11.38 -7.71
C CYS A 365 -28.64 10.50 -6.69
N GLN A 366 -28.16 10.46 -5.44
CA GLN A 366 -28.81 9.73 -4.35
C GLN A 366 -30.20 10.29 -4.02
N MET A 367 -30.40 11.62 -4.08
CA MET A 367 -31.72 12.24 -3.93
C MET A 367 -32.67 11.78 -5.04
N VAL A 368 -32.25 11.79 -6.31
CA VAL A 368 -33.10 11.34 -7.44
C VAL A 368 -33.47 9.86 -7.31
N VAL A 369 -32.52 9.01 -6.92
CA VAL A 369 -32.74 7.56 -6.80
C VAL A 369 -33.73 7.24 -5.68
N ARG A 370 -33.68 7.97 -4.56
CA ARG A 370 -34.49 7.69 -3.36
C ARG A 370 -35.80 8.48 -3.30
N HIS A 371 -35.86 9.62 -3.98
CA HIS A 371 -36.95 10.59 -3.92
C HIS A 371 -37.36 11.02 -5.32
N SER A 372 -38.30 10.28 -5.92
CA SER A 372 -38.78 10.53 -7.29
C SER A 372 -39.30 11.95 -7.51
N GLU A 373 -39.81 12.59 -6.46
CA GLU A 373 -40.29 13.97 -6.45
C GLU A 373 -39.18 15.01 -6.69
N LYS A 374 -37.92 14.66 -6.44
CA LYS A 374 -36.76 15.52 -6.68
C LYS A 374 -36.24 15.47 -8.11
N ARG A 375 -36.73 14.54 -8.94
CA ARG A 375 -36.16 14.24 -10.26
C ARG A 375 -36.14 15.47 -11.18
N ASP A 376 -37.27 16.13 -11.39
CA ASP A 376 -37.37 17.23 -12.35
C ASP A 376 -36.56 18.45 -11.90
N GLU A 377 -36.57 18.73 -10.59
CA GLU A 377 -35.76 19.76 -9.95
C GLU A 377 -34.27 19.53 -10.21
N LEU A 378 -33.76 18.33 -9.91
CA LEU A 378 -32.34 18.01 -10.00
C LEU A 378 -31.85 17.83 -11.44
N LEU A 379 -32.69 17.33 -12.35
CA LEU A 379 -32.38 17.32 -13.79
C LEU A 379 -32.22 18.74 -14.33
N THR A 380 -33.05 19.68 -13.87
CA THR A 380 -32.91 21.10 -14.22
C THR A 380 -31.58 21.66 -13.70
N VAL A 381 -31.23 21.35 -12.45
CA VAL A 381 -29.94 21.74 -11.84
C VAL A 381 -28.76 21.22 -12.66
N PHE A 382 -28.72 19.93 -13.01
CA PHE A 382 -27.65 19.37 -13.82
C PHE A 382 -27.58 20.00 -15.21
N SER A 383 -28.72 20.23 -15.87
CA SER A 383 -28.77 20.89 -17.17
C SER A 383 -28.17 22.29 -17.13
N GLU A 384 -28.46 23.07 -16.09
CA GLU A 384 -27.89 24.40 -15.89
C GLU A 384 -26.37 24.33 -15.64
N VAL A 385 -25.93 23.44 -14.74
CA VAL A 385 -24.51 23.26 -14.43
C VAL A 385 -23.71 22.85 -15.66
N PHE A 386 -24.17 21.86 -16.42
CA PHE A 386 -23.50 21.42 -17.64
C PHE A 386 -23.51 22.49 -18.73
N THR A 387 -24.57 23.29 -18.83
CA THR A 387 -24.60 24.42 -19.76
C THR A 387 -23.52 25.45 -19.42
N VAL A 388 -23.31 25.75 -18.13
CA VAL A 388 -22.23 26.66 -17.70
C VAL A 388 -20.87 26.04 -17.98
N PHE A 389 -20.64 24.78 -17.58
CA PHE A 389 -19.36 24.10 -17.77
C PHE A 389 -18.98 23.93 -19.25
N SER A 390 -19.97 23.68 -20.14
CA SER A 390 -19.73 23.56 -21.58
C SER A 390 -19.22 24.85 -22.24
N LYS A 391 -19.39 26.00 -21.58
CA LYS A 391 -18.96 27.32 -22.05
C LYS A 391 -17.74 27.85 -21.28
N ALA A 392 -17.31 27.15 -20.23
CA ALA A 392 -16.21 27.57 -19.39
C ALA A 392 -14.86 27.34 -20.07
N SER A 393 -13.93 28.24 -19.80
CA SER A 393 -12.53 28.19 -20.16
C SER A 393 -11.67 27.85 -18.94
N LEU A 394 -10.37 27.60 -19.15
CA LEU A 394 -9.45 27.33 -18.03
C LEU A 394 -9.33 28.55 -17.10
N GLU A 395 -9.41 29.75 -17.67
CA GLU A 395 -9.35 31.03 -16.96
C GLU A 395 -10.53 31.24 -16.01
N ASP A 396 -11.67 30.61 -16.28
CA ASP A 396 -12.85 30.68 -15.41
C ASP A 396 -12.68 29.89 -14.11
N ASN A 397 -11.66 29.02 -14.02
CA ASN A 397 -11.30 28.25 -12.83
C ASN A 397 -12.48 27.42 -12.26
N LEU A 398 -13.46 27.06 -13.10
CA LEU A 398 -14.67 26.35 -12.70
C LEU A 398 -14.46 24.85 -12.48
N ILE A 399 -13.49 24.25 -13.18
CA ILE A 399 -13.08 22.86 -12.98
C ILE A 399 -11.55 22.84 -12.94
N PRO A 400 -10.96 23.15 -11.78
CA PRO A 400 -9.56 23.52 -11.73
C PRO A 400 -8.61 22.30 -11.84
N ASP A 401 -9.10 21.08 -11.66
CA ASP A 401 -8.31 19.83 -11.72
C ASP A 401 -8.40 19.10 -13.08
N PHE A 402 -8.87 19.73 -14.16
CA PHE A 402 -8.78 19.10 -15.49
C PHE A 402 -7.32 19.06 -15.94
N ASP A 403 -6.69 17.92 -15.72
CA ASP A 403 -5.36 17.57 -16.20
C ASP A 403 -5.33 17.67 -17.75
N THR A 404 -4.69 18.70 -18.27
CA THR A 404 -4.45 18.89 -19.71
C THR A 404 -3.15 18.21 -20.18
N GLY A 405 -2.48 17.44 -19.30
CA GLY A 405 -1.10 16.98 -19.51
C GLY A 405 -0.90 15.58 -20.09
N THR A 406 -1.92 14.74 -20.23
CA THR A 406 -1.78 13.45 -20.94
C THR A 406 -3.06 13.07 -21.70
N PRO A 407 -2.96 12.58 -22.96
CA PRO A 407 -4.11 12.02 -23.65
C PRO A 407 -4.45 10.66 -23.03
N ARG A 408 -5.06 10.67 -21.84
CA ARG A 408 -5.81 9.51 -21.35
C ARG A 408 -7.13 9.52 -22.11
N ASN A 409 -7.25 8.59 -23.05
CA ASN A 409 -8.40 8.41 -23.94
C ASN A 409 -9.75 8.09 -23.24
N ASN A 410 -9.93 8.34 -21.93
CA ASN A 410 -11.11 7.87 -21.19
C ASN A 410 -11.46 8.69 -19.92
N THR A 411 -11.20 10.00 -19.86
CA THR A 411 -11.49 10.79 -18.62
C THR A 411 -12.77 11.62 -18.65
N LEU A 412 -13.45 11.73 -19.80
CA LEU A 412 -14.85 12.23 -19.82
C LEU A 412 -15.82 11.24 -19.16
N SER A 413 -15.47 9.96 -19.06
CA SER A 413 -16.36 8.92 -18.54
C SER A 413 -16.58 8.95 -17.02
N ASN A 414 -15.69 9.56 -16.23
CA ASN A 414 -15.79 9.50 -14.75
C ASN A 414 -16.51 10.69 -14.11
N VAL A 415 -16.83 11.72 -14.90
CA VAL A 415 -17.75 12.81 -14.49
C VAL A 415 -19.14 12.61 -15.13
N ILE A 416 -19.28 11.67 -16.06
CA ILE A 416 -20.48 11.48 -16.89
C ILE A 416 -21.25 10.17 -16.56
N ILE A 417 -20.78 9.34 -15.63
CA ILE A 417 -21.49 8.12 -15.27
C ILE A 417 -21.67 8.05 -13.75
N TYR A 418 -22.77 8.63 -13.27
CA TYR A 418 -23.70 8.02 -12.31
C TYR A 418 -25.11 8.60 -12.51
#